data_AF-A0A9D6MDN0-F1
#
_entry.id   AF-A0A9D6MDN0-F1
#
_cell.length_a   1.000
_cell.length_b   1.000
_cell.length_c   1.000
_cell.angle_alpha   90.00
_cell.angle_beta   90.00
_cell.angle_gamma   90.00
#
_symmetry.space_group_name_H-M   'P 1'
#
loop_
_entity.id
_entity.type
_entity.pdbx_description
1 polymer ?
#
loop_
_entity_poly.entity_id
_entity_poly.type
_entity_poly.pdbx_seq_one_letter_code
_entity_poly.pdbx_strand_id
1 'polypeptide(L)'
;MTVWAYADGDTRSLAMPAAVKRKAFATLKRRQITGARALVRLYTAALLLLLKDVVIIPDVVIEIDREYPGYDADIKAMLLLKFHREGADVAAETIAFAHIGKKAKAHDAAWQVFVGLKEPDLKVTWAEVEKVL
;
A
#
# COMPACT_ATOMS: atom_id res chain seq x y z
N MET A 1 -9.30 -12.07 2.30
CA MET A 1 -8.46 -10.96 2.83
C MET A 1 -7.69 -10.36 1.66
N THR A 2 -7.01 -9.23 1.85
CA THR A 2 -6.03 -8.73 0.87
C THR A 2 -4.73 -8.49 1.60
N VAL A 3 -3.61 -8.86 0.99
CA VAL A 3 -2.26 -8.74 1.59
C VAL A 3 -1.39 -7.92 0.65
N TRP A 4 -0.64 -6.98 1.22
CA TRP A 4 0.41 -6.24 0.56
C TRP A 4 1.72 -6.50 1.29
N ALA A 5 2.85 -6.44 0.59
CA ALA A 5 4.15 -6.61 1.21
C ALA A 5 5.21 -5.81 0.45
N TYR A 6 6.31 -5.49 1.12
CA TYR A 6 7.53 -4.97 0.50
C TYR A 6 8.73 -5.82 0.90
N ALA A 7 9.84 -5.65 0.18
CA ALA A 7 11.11 -6.27 0.51
C ALA A 7 12.26 -5.28 0.34
N ASP A 8 13.13 -5.20 1.35
CA ASP A 8 14.35 -4.38 1.37
C ASP A 8 15.40 -5.10 2.23
N GLY A 9 16.08 -6.10 1.65
CA GLY A 9 16.88 -7.08 2.40
C GLY A 9 16.01 -8.12 3.14
N ASP A 10 15.07 -7.64 3.96
CA ASP A 10 14.03 -8.39 4.67
C ASP A 10 12.65 -8.24 3.99
N THR A 11 11.61 -8.90 4.52
CA THR A 11 10.23 -8.78 4.04
C THR A 11 9.29 -8.34 5.15
N ARG A 12 8.34 -7.46 4.82
CA ARG A 12 7.26 -7.06 5.73
C ARG A 12 5.93 -7.07 4.98
N SER A 13 4.89 -7.53 5.66
CA SER A 13 3.58 -7.79 5.10
C SER A 13 2.45 -7.15 5.92
N LEU A 14 1.42 -6.70 5.22
CA LEU A 14 0.22 -6.08 5.75
C LEU A 14 -1.00 -6.83 5.25
N ALA A 15 -1.76 -7.40 6.16
CA ALA A 15 -3.04 -8.03 5.88
C ALA A 15 -4.21 -7.09 6.22
N MET A 16 -5.07 -6.87 5.24
CA MET A 16 -6.38 -6.24 5.43
C MET A 16 -7.47 -7.30 5.51
N PRO A 17 -8.14 -7.42 6.68
CA PRO A 17 -9.29 -8.30 6.82
C PRO A 17 -10.42 -7.93 5.83
N ALA A 18 -11.16 -8.94 5.38
CA ALA A 18 -12.27 -8.72 4.45
C ALA A 18 -13.34 -7.76 5.01
N ALA A 19 -13.60 -7.81 6.33
CA ALA A 19 -14.52 -6.89 6.99
C ALA A 19 -14.05 -5.42 6.91
N VAL A 20 -12.75 -5.17 7.09
CA VAL A 20 -12.16 -3.83 6.97
C VAL A 20 -12.24 -3.35 5.51
N LYS A 21 -11.88 -4.20 4.54
CA LYS A 21 -12.02 -3.90 3.11
C LYS A 21 -13.45 -3.52 2.72
N ARG A 22 -14.45 -4.26 3.21
CA ARG A 22 -15.88 -3.95 2.97
C ARG A 22 -16.27 -2.59 3.56
N LYS A 23 -15.85 -2.28 4.79
CA LYS A 23 -16.10 -0.97 5.41
C LYS A 23 -15.45 0.17 4.64
N ALA A 24 -14.23 -0.03 4.14
CA ALA A 24 -13.54 0.94 3.30
C ALA A 24 -14.31 1.25 2.03
N PHE A 25 -14.74 0.23 1.27
CA PHE A 25 -15.54 0.44 0.07
C PHE A 25 -16.89 1.08 0.36
N ALA A 26 -17.57 0.69 1.43
CA ALA A 26 -18.82 1.31 1.84
C ALA A 26 -18.63 2.81 2.12
N THR A 27 -17.53 3.17 2.78
CA THR A 27 -17.17 4.56 3.09
C THR A 27 -16.84 5.36 1.83
N LEU A 28 -16.01 4.81 0.94
CA LEU A 28 -15.71 5.43 -0.36
C LEU A 28 -16.97 5.64 -1.21
N LYS A 29 -17.88 4.66 -1.23
CA LYS A 29 -19.18 4.77 -1.91
C LYS A 29 -20.02 5.90 -1.35
N ARG A 30 -20.07 6.08 -0.01
CA ARG A 30 -20.77 7.22 0.62
C ARG A 30 -20.15 8.57 0.23
N ARG A 31 -18.84 8.60 -0.02
CA ARG A 31 -18.11 9.76 -0.56
C ARG A 31 -18.20 9.89 -2.08
N GLN A 32 -19.07 9.11 -2.74
CA GLN A 32 -19.25 9.07 -4.19
C GLN A 32 -17.99 8.65 -4.99
N ILE A 33 -17.01 8.02 -4.33
CA ILE A 33 -15.83 7.44 -4.96
C ILE A 33 -16.13 5.97 -5.27
N THR A 34 -16.17 5.61 -6.55
CA THR A 34 -16.56 4.29 -7.03
C THR A 34 -15.60 3.76 -8.10
N GLY A 35 -15.77 2.48 -8.48
CA GLY A 35 -15.00 1.85 -9.55
C GLY A 35 -13.49 1.84 -9.31
N ALA A 36 -12.72 2.12 -10.37
CA ALA A 36 -11.27 2.14 -10.33
C ALA A 36 -10.71 3.13 -9.29
N ARG A 37 -11.31 4.31 -9.12
CA ARG A 37 -10.87 5.30 -8.12
C ARG A 37 -10.97 4.78 -6.70
N ALA A 38 -12.00 3.99 -6.40
CA ALA A 38 -12.14 3.38 -5.08
C ALA A 38 -11.06 2.32 -4.82
N LEU A 39 -10.71 1.53 -5.84
CA LEU A 39 -9.63 0.54 -5.77
C LEU A 39 -8.27 1.23 -5.56
N VAL A 40 -7.98 2.26 -6.35
CA VAL A 40 -6.75 3.06 -6.26
C VAL A 40 -6.61 3.72 -4.89
N ARG A 41 -7.71 4.27 -4.33
CA ARG A 41 -7.70 4.83 -2.98
C ARG A 41 -7.41 3.79 -1.91
N LEU A 42 -8.00 2.60 -2.03
CA LEU A 42 -7.74 1.52 -1.09
C LEU A 42 -6.30 1.00 -1.20
N TYR A 43 -5.80 0.87 -2.43
CA TYR A 43 -4.43 0.46 -2.71
C TYR A 43 -3.43 1.45 -2.10
N THR A 44 -3.63 2.74 -2.35
CA THR A 44 -2.79 3.82 -1.77
C THR A 44 -2.86 3.82 -0.25
N ALA A 45 -4.05 3.66 0.35
CA ALA A 45 -4.20 3.56 1.80
C ALA A 45 -3.41 2.36 2.37
N ALA A 46 -3.42 1.22 1.69
CA ALA A 46 -2.63 0.06 2.10
C ALA A 46 -1.12 0.33 2.02
N LEU A 47 -0.64 0.98 0.96
CA LEU A 47 0.77 1.37 0.83
C LEU A 47 1.20 2.33 1.95
N LEU A 48 0.37 3.33 2.27
CA LEU A 48 0.67 4.27 3.36
C LEU A 48 0.79 3.58 4.70
N LEU A 49 -0.10 2.63 4.99
CA LEU A 49 -0.04 1.86 6.24
C LEU A 49 1.14 0.88 6.26
N LEU A 50 1.49 0.31 5.10
CA LEU A 50 2.62 -0.62 4.96
C LEU A 50 3.96 0.11 5.14
N LEU A 51 4.07 1.34 4.63
CA LEU A 51 5.29 2.15 4.64
C LEU A 51 5.40 3.07 5.87
N LYS A 52 4.39 3.11 6.74
CA LYS A 52 4.31 4.07 7.85
C LYS A 52 5.54 4.07 8.77
N ASP A 53 6.11 2.90 9.06
CA ASP A 53 7.29 2.78 9.94
C ASP A 53 8.57 2.49 9.14
N VAL A 54 8.54 2.66 7.82
CA VAL A 54 9.72 2.50 6.96
C VAL A 54 10.51 3.81 6.98
N VAL A 55 11.78 3.74 7.37
CA VAL A 55 12.69 4.87 7.26
C VAL A 55 13.04 5.04 5.78
N ILE A 56 12.61 6.15 5.19
CA ILE A 56 12.95 6.49 3.81
C ILE A 56 14.35 7.08 3.81
N ILE A 57 15.29 6.35 3.22
CA ILE A 57 16.68 6.77 3.08
C ILE A 57 16.80 7.60 1.79
N PRO A 58 17.48 8.76 1.82
CA PRO A 58 17.81 9.49 0.60
C PRO A 58 18.47 8.58 -0.44
N ASP A 59 18.18 8.80 -1.72
CA ASP A 59 18.74 8.04 -2.85
C ASP A 59 18.29 6.56 -3.00
N VAL A 60 17.46 6.04 -2.09
CA VAL A 60 16.84 4.70 -2.25
C VAL A 60 15.52 4.81 -3.00
N VAL A 61 15.38 4.09 -4.12
CA VAL A 61 14.14 4.06 -4.89
C VAL A 61 13.18 3.02 -4.32
N ILE A 62 11.96 3.46 -3.96
CA ILE A 62 10.82 2.61 -3.62
C ILE A 62 10.14 2.20 -4.93
N GLU A 63 10.31 0.93 -5.30
CA GLU A 63 9.58 0.33 -6.41
C GLU A 63 8.21 -0.18 -5.95
N ILE A 64 7.16 0.35 -6.57
CA ILE A 64 5.77 -0.02 -6.31
C ILE A 64 5.26 -0.85 -7.48
N ASP A 65 4.55 -1.94 -7.19
CA ASP A 65 3.94 -2.76 -8.25
C ASP A 65 2.91 -1.94 -9.04
N ARG A 66 3.02 -1.97 -10.36
CA ARG A 66 2.06 -1.33 -11.26
C ARG A 66 0.79 -2.15 -11.35
N GLU A 67 -0.05 -2.06 -10.31
CA GLU A 67 -1.33 -2.77 -10.21
C GLU A 67 -2.47 -2.05 -10.96
N TYR A 68 -2.43 -0.71 -11.03
CA TYR A 68 -3.48 0.13 -11.65
C TYR A 68 -2.93 1.06 -12.72
N PRO A 69 -2.68 0.56 -13.96
CA PRO A 69 -2.16 1.39 -15.05
C PRO A 69 -3.00 2.65 -15.28
N GLY A 70 -2.32 3.79 -15.42
CA GLY A 70 -2.97 5.10 -15.60
C GLY A 70 -3.25 5.86 -14.30
N TYR A 71 -3.00 5.26 -13.13
CA TYR A 71 -3.14 5.91 -11.82
C TYR A 71 -1.81 6.09 -11.08
N ASP A 72 -0.67 5.72 -11.69
CA ASP A 72 0.67 5.84 -11.11
C ASP A 72 0.95 7.25 -10.56
N ALA A 73 0.59 8.29 -11.32
CA ALA A 73 0.77 9.69 -10.91
C ALA A 73 -0.10 10.06 -9.70
N ASP A 74 -1.36 9.62 -9.68
CA ASP A 74 -2.28 9.86 -8.55
C ASP A 74 -1.79 9.17 -7.28
N ILE A 75 -1.38 7.90 -7.40
CA ILE A 75 -0.81 7.12 -6.29
C ILE A 75 0.44 7.82 -5.77
N LYS A 76 1.37 8.19 -6.65
CA LYS A 76 2.59 8.93 -6.28
C LYS A 76 2.27 10.23 -5.53
N ALA A 77 1.39 11.05 -6.07
CA ALA A 77 1.04 12.34 -5.48
C ALA A 77 0.45 12.16 -4.07
N MET A 78 -0.41 11.16 -3.86
CA MET A 78 -0.97 10.87 -2.55
C MET A 78 0.07 10.36 -1.55
N LEU A 79 1.03 9.53 -1.99
CA LEU A 79 2.13 9.05 -1.15
C LEU A 79 3.04 10.21 -0.72
N LEU A 80 3.49 11.03 -1.67
CA LEU A 80 4.37 12.17 -1.41
C LEU A 80 3.70 13.17 -0.46
N LEU A 81 2.44 13.54 -0.72
CA LEU A 81 1.69 14.44 0.16
C LEU A 81 1.63 13.92 1.60
N LYS A 82 1.49 12.60 1.77
CA LYS A 82 1.44 11.99 3.10
C LYS A 82 2.81 11.99 3.77
N PHE A 83 3.88 11.62 3.05
CA PHE A 83 5.25 11.68 3.58
C PHE A 83 5.64 13.09 3.99
N HIS A 84 5.35 14.10 3.15
CA HIS A 84 5.59 15.50 3.47
C HIS A 84 4.83 15.95 4.72
N ARG A 85 3.57 15.52 4.89
CA ARG A 85 2.78 15.80 6.10
C ARG A 85 3.31 15.14 7.36
N GLU A 86 4.06 14.05 7.22
CA GLU A 86 4.71 13.34 8.32
C GLU A 86 6.15 13.83 8.55
N GLY A 87 6.58 14.88 7.84
CA GLY A 87 7.88 15.51 8.00
C GLY A 87 9.01 14.82 7.24
N ALA A 88 8.70 13.84 6.39
CA ALA A 88 9.68 13.22 5.50
C ALA A 88 9.76 14.00 4.18
N ASP A 89 10.93 14.53 3.85
CA ASP A 89 11.18 15.17 2.55
C ASP A 89 11.58 14.11 1.52
N VAL A 90 10.58 13.64 0.78
CA VAL A 90 10.74 12.57 -0.22
C VAL A 90 10.67 13.19 -1.61
N ALA A 91 11.71 12.99 -2.42
CA ALA A 91 11.73 13.43 -3.80
C ALA A 91 10.78 12.57 -4.65
N ALA A 92 10.21 13.13 -5.71
CA ALA A 92 9.26 12.41 -6.56
C ALA A 92 9.92 11.22 -7.31
N GLU A 93 11.22 11.33 -7.52
CA GLU A 93 12.11 10.35 -8.15
C GLU A 93 12.37 9.13 -7.25
N THR A 94 12.20 9.29 -5.93
CA THR A 94 12.31 8.20 -4.93
C THR A 94 11.20 7.16 -5.10
N ILE A 95 10.11 7.47 -5.81
CA ILE A 95 9.01 6.53 -6.06
C ILE A 95 8.99 6.13 -7.54
N ALA A 96 9.18 4.84 -7.82
CA ALA A 96 9.08 4.27 -9.15
C ALA A 96 7.95 3.24 -9.24
N PHE A 97 7.36 3.07 -10.42
CA PHE A 97 6.37 2.02 -10.69
C PHE A 97 6.96 1.01 -11.67
N ALA A 98 6.95 -0.26 -11.27
CA ALA A 98 7.49 -1.36 -12.06
C ALA A 98 6.51 -2.55 -12.02
N HIS A 99 6.63 -3.47 -12.96
CA HIS A 99 5.91 -4.74 -12.88
C HIS A 99 6.67 -5.68 -11.95
N ILE A 100 6.16 -5.88 -10.73
CA ILE A 100 6.80 -6.74 -9.74
C ILE A 100 6.32 -8.18 -9.99
N GLY A 101 7.19 -8.98 -10.60
CA GLY A 101 6.87 -10.35 -11.00
C GLY A 101 6.66 -11.30 -9.81
N LYS A 102 6.02 -12.44 -10.07
CA LYS A 102 5.69 -13.48 -9.07
C LYS A 102 6.89 -14.08 -8.32
N LYS A 103 8.12 -13.88 -8.82
CA LYS A 103 9.36 -14.35 -8.21
C LYS A 103 9.99 -13.32 -7.27
N ALA A 104 9.45 -12.11 -7.18
CA ALA A 104 9.95 -11.09 -6.27
C ALA A 104 9.68 -11.49 -4.81
N LYS A 105 10.62 -11.20 -3.91
CA LYS A 105 10.49 -11.51 -2.48
C LYS A 105 9.23 -10.90 -1.86
N ALA A 106 8.86 -9.69 -2.28
CA ALA A 106 7.63 -9.03 -1.83
C ALA A 106 6.38 -9.80 -2.25
N HIS A 107 6.33 -10.32 -3.47
CA HIS A 107 5.20 -11.12 -3.95
C HIS A 107 5.09 -12.44 -3.16
N ASP A 108 6.20 -13.14 -2.99
CA ASP A 108 6.25 -14.39 -2.22
C ASP A 108 5.80 -14.18 -0.77
N ALA A 109 6.28 -13.13 -0.11
CA ALA A 109 5.85 -12.78 1.25
C ALA A 109 4.34 -12.52 1.35
N ALA A 110 3.76 -11.76 0.41
CA ALA A 110 2.32 -11.52 0.38
C ALA A 110 1.53 -12.81 0.11
N TRP A 111 2.03 -13.67 -0.77
CA TRP A 111 1.39 -14.94 -1.13
C TRP A 111 1.40 -15.92 0.05
N GLN A 112 2.53 -16.10 0.73
CA GLN A 112 2.65 -16.97 1.90
C GLN A 112 1.66 -16.61 3.01
N VAL A 113 1.47 -15.31 3.27
CA VAL A 113 0.47 -14.83 4.22
C VAL A 113 -0.95 -15.09 3.70
N PHE A 114 -1.20 -14.84 2.42
CA PHE A 114 -2.51 -15.05 1.82
C PHE A 114 -2.97 -16.52 1.89
N VAL A 115 -2.05 -17.47 1.68
CA VAL A 115 -2.35 -18.91 1.76
C VAL A 115 -2.27 -19.48 3.19
N GLY A 116 -1.93 -18.65 4.19
CA GLY A 116 -1.87 -19.06 5.60
C GLY A 116 -0.61 -19.82 6.00
N LEU A 117 0.46 -19.76 5.20
CA LEU A 117 1.76 -20.34 5.55
C LEU A 117 2.56 -19.45 6.51
N LYS A 118 2.27 -18.15 6.56
CA LYS A 118 2.88 -17.17 7.45
C LYS A 118 1.82 -16.24 8.03
N GLU A 119 1.98 -15.81 9.29
CA GLU A 119 1.18 -14.70 9.84
C GLU A 119 1.65 -13.36 9.26
N PRO A 120 0.74 -12.39 9.05
CA PRO A 120 1.12 -11.05 8.60
C PRO A 120 1.88 -10.29 9.70
N ASP A 121 2.86 -9.48 9.30
CA ASP A 121 3.59 -8.62 10.23
C ASP A 121 2.70 -7.50 10.79
N LEU A 122 1.73 -7.04 9.97
CA LEU A 122 0.70 -6.10 10.37
C LEU A 122 -0.69 -6.57 9.95
N LYS A 123 -1.65 -6.52 10.86
CA LYS A 123 -3.07 -6.73 10.54
C LYS A 123 -3.84 -5.43 10.80
N VAL A 124 -4.23 -4.74 9.74
CA VAL A 124 -4.84 -3.41 9.86
C VAL A 124 -6.27 -3.46 10.40
N THR A 125 -6.58 -2.49 11.23
CA THR A 125 -7.92 -2.23 11.77
C THR A 125 -8.69 -1.23 10.92
N TRP A 126 -10.00 -1.13 11.14
CA TRP A 126 -10.81 -0.09 10.50
C TRP A 126 -10.33 1.32 10.88
N ALA A 127 -9.99 1.56 12.14
CA ALA A 127 -9.59 2.87 12.64
C ALA A 127 -8.31 3.40 11.96
N GLU A 128 -7.37 2.50 11.62
CA GLU A 128 -6.16 2.87 10.88
C GLU A 128 -6.47 3.21 9.43
N VAL A 129 -7.29 2.38 8.77
CA VAL A 129 -7.70 2.59 7.37
C VAL A 129 -8.52 3.87 7.21
N GLU A 130 -9.41 4.17 8.16
CA GLU A 130 -10.23 5.39 8.14
C GLU A 130 -9.41 6.68 8.21
N LYS A 131 -8.27 6.68 8.92
CA LYS A 131 -7.38 7.85 9.04
C LYS A 131 -6.67 8.21 7.74
N VAL A 132 -6.53 7.25 6.82
CA VAL A 132 -5.77 7.41 5.57
C VAL A 132 -6.64 7.39 4.31
N LEU A 133 -7.95 7.11 4.45
CA LEU A 133 -8.94 7.17 3.38
C LEU A 133 -9.49 8.57 3.17
#